data_AF-A0A1B0ZPY3-F1
#
_entry.id   AF-A0A1B0ZPY3-F1
#
_cell.length_a   1.000
_cell.length_b   1.000
_cell.length_c   1.000
_cell.angle_alpha   90.00
_cell.angle_beta   90.00
_cell.angle_gamma   90.00
#
_symmetry.space_group_name_H-M   'P 1'
#
loop_
_entity.id
_entity.type
_entity.pdbx_description
1 polymer ?
#
loop_
_entity_poly.entity_id
_entity_poly.type
_entity_poly.pdbx_seq_one_letter_code
_entity_poly.pdbx_strand_id
1 'polypeptide(L)'
;MFGFFKNKKSKDLPTHVKSDSHSMSAPELDINITLADVEILADAIFSKNAHAGLYVAQCGGFPIGTLDTSRFSEYWTLVLQGDPSTFVEADKLNAARYRVKEFLGQISGVHGLKLIPDHSQRERVIEIGNAARKGLISERSFEKLGIVNVADTILNVAMRKKHNDLERIALELGKREDYLRSTFLPLQRSRVNKYGDVDLSDEVNEIDGFIDYVFDRTDFDYFYTVSPAAILVHYIDEKLSDFKVEDDIPLDGIAFEHWCANQIESQGWNVSVSKASGDQGVDVIAERDGKRVAVQCKRYSNPIGNKAVQEAFTGAQNVDASDSCVMGTGGFTASAKEIAAKTGVHLIDASNVKSFSGLFGFEVVSNEQSESEDDFEEALHTLCFDGSGGGFSGTLLRSMIQTSGPEMYRISAATGREILDKLDEGSGRGEIVVERATVSLLLFLVAQGLKSSVSVAEENVAAMLNSAYYDPAAVEKFKGAEALIEDVVKSDVLKEVYSFLFKTSKSLGPLYNDMLQAEISKILFSQSLIE
;
A
#
# COMPACT_ATOMS: atom_id res chain seq x y z
N MET A 1 -46.31 -28.14 50.90
CA MET A 1 -45.33 -27.65 51.91
C MET A 1 -45.07 -28.80 52.87
N PHE A 2 -43.81 -29.08 53.23
CA PHE A 2 -43.36 -30.28 53.95
C PHE A 2 -43.63 -31.62 53.24
N GLY A 3 -42.82 -32.64 53.56
CA GLY A 3 -42.89 -34.00 53.00
C GLY A 3 -42.22 -35.00 53.95
N PHE A 4 -42.36 -36.32 53.70
CA PHE A 4 -41.83 -37.36 54.60
C PHE A 4 -41.41 -38.66 53.88
N PHE A 5 -40.17 -39.11 54.18
CA PHE A 5 -39.65 -40.48 54.30
C PHE A 5 -40.41 -41.71 53.72
N LYS A 6 -39.64 -42.64 53.13
CA LYS A 6 -39.51 -44.02 53.66
C LYS A 6 -38.29 -44.82 53.15
N ASN A 7 -37.88 -45.80 53.97
CA ASN A 7 -36.71 -46.70 53.80
C ASN A 7 -37.11 -48.13 53.39
N LYS A 8 -36.19 -48.86 52.72
CA LYS A 8 -35.69 -50.24 53.05
C LYS A 8 -34.71 -50.74 51.96
N LYS A 9 -33.48 -51.18 52.30
CA LYS A 9 -33.02 -52.55 52.63
C LYS A 9 -33.07 -53.55 51.44
N SER A 10 -32.07 -54.43 51.21
CA SER A 10 -30.75 -54.63 51.85
C SER A 10 -29.89 -55.66 51.08
N LYS A 11 -28.54 -55.59 51.27
CA LYS A 11 -27.51 -56.66 51.20
C LYS A 11 -27.71 -57.86 50.24
N ASP A 12 -26.65 -58.16 49.46
CA ASP A 12 -25.75 -59.28 49.81
C ASP A 12 -24.36 -59.11 49.18
N LEU A 13 -23.40 -59.97 49.58
CA LEU A 13 -21.97 -59.84 49.26
C LEU A 13 -21.30 -61.23 49.27
N PRO A 14 -20.39 -61.52 48.31
CA PRO A 14 -19.38 -62.56 48.53
C PRO A 14 -17.94 -62.09 48.29
N THR A 15 -17.12 -62.24 49.33
CA THR A 15 -15.70 -62.65 49.34
C THR A 15 -14.63 -61.95 48.48
N HIS A 16 -13.51 -61.64 49.12
CA HIS A 16 -12.25 -61.21 48.48
C HIS A 16 -11.73 -62.19 47.42
N VAL A 17 -11.25 -61.63 46.31
CA VAL A 17 -10.09 -62.15 45.57
C VAL A 17 -8.91 -61.18 45.81
N LYS A 18 -7.67 -61.67 45.78
CA LYS A 18 -6.48 -60.87 46.07
C LYS A 18 -6.09 -59.95 44.91
N SER A 19 -5.28 -58.96 45.27
CA SER A 19 -4.55 -58.04 44.39
C SER A 19 -3.83 -58.72 43.22
N ASP A 20 -3.98 -58.13 42.04
CA ASP A 20 -2.87 -57.96 41.11
C ASP A 20 -2.71 -56.47 40.81
N SER A 21 -1.62 -55.88 41.29
CA SER A 21 -1.31 -54.47 41.10
C SER A 21 -0.61 -54.26 39.76
N HIS A 22 -1.33 -54.42 38.66
CA HIS A 22 -0.90 -53.88 37.37
C HIS A 22 -1.20 -52.38 37.32
N SER A 23 -0.22 -51.59 37.77
CA SER A 23 -0.13 -50.19 37.41
C SER A 23 0.13 -50.08 35.91
N MET A 24 -0.95 -50.07 35.11
CA MET A 24 -0.86 -49.59 33.75
C MET A 24 -0.55 -48.09 33.81
N SER A 25 0.75 -47.77 33.76
CA SER A 25 1.20 -46.47 33.31
C SER A 25 0.47 -46.14 32.02
N ALA A 26 -0.24 -45.00 31.98
CA ALA A 26 -0.77 -44.50 30.73
C ALA A 26 0.40 -44.42 29.73
N PRO A 27 0.23 -44.86 28.47
CA PRO A 27 1.32 -44.83 27.51
C PRO A 27 1.77 -43.37 27.34
N GLU A 28 3.04 -43.12 27.66
CA GLU A 28 3.70 -41.86 27.33
C GLU A 28 3.79 -41.77 25.80
N LEU A 29 2.77 -41.16 25.21
CA LEU A 29 2.73 -40.78 23.80
C LEU A 29 3.73 -39.63 23.61
N ASP A 30 5.01 -39.99 23.58
CA ASP A 30 6.14 -39.11 23.27
C ASP A 30 6.06 -38.78 21.77
N ILE A 31 5.20 -37.81 21.44
CA ILE A 31 4.94 -37.37 20.06
C ILE A 31 6.19 -36.64 19.56
N ASN A 32 7.06 -37.43 18.94
CA ASN A 32 8.26 -36.93 18.30
C ASN A 32 7.89 -35.93 17.19
N ILE A 33 8.36 -34.71 17.38
CA ILE A 33 8.35 -33.64 16.40
C ILE A 33 9.57 -33.79 15.47
N THR A 34 9.45 -33.35 14.23
CA THR A 34 10.46 -33.43 13.17
C THR A 34 10.67 -32.06 12.51
N LEU A 35 11.70 -31.90 11.67
CA LEU A 35 11.88 -30.66 10.90
C LEU A 35 10.73 -30.47 9.87
N ALA A 36 10.13 -31.54 9.36
CA ALA A 36 8.92 -31.45 8.55
C ALA A 36 7.75 -30.88 9.36
N ASP A 37 7.60 -31.27 10.63
CA ASP A 37 6.58 -30.67 11.51
C ASP A 37 6.84 -29.17 11.79
N VAL A 38 8.11 -28.75 11.87
CA VAL A 38 8.49 -27.33 11.96
C VAL A 38 8.08 -26.57 10.69
N GLU A 39 8.31 -27.15 9.51
CA GLU A 39 7.90 -26.59 8.23
C GLU A 39 6.37 -26.43 8.14
N ILE A 40 5.60 -27.47 8.51
CA ILE A 40 4.14 -27.45 8.50
C ILE A 40 3.59 -26.40 9.49
N LEU A 41 4.17 -26.30 10.70
CA LEU A 41 3.80 -25.28 11.67
C LEU A 41 4.11 -23.86 11.16
N ALA A 42 5.24 -23.68 10.49
CA ALA A 42 5.63 -22.39 9.93
C ALA A 42 4.72 -21.97 8.76
N ASP A 43 4.39 -22.87 7.83
CA ASP A 43 3.51 -22.53 6.71
C ASP A 43 2.07 -22.23 7.17
N ALA A 44 1.56 -23.05 8.11
CA ALA A 44 0.24 -22.87 8.70
C ALA A 44 0.07 -21.61 9.58
N ILE A 45 1.17 -20.97 10.00
CA ILE A 45 1.18 -19.73 10.80
C ILE A 45 1.66 -18.53 9.97
N PHE A 46 2.42 -18.74 8.90
CA PHE A 46 2.74 -17.76 7.86
C PHE A 46 1.71 -17.76 6.72
N SER A 47 0.43 -17.84 7.06
CA SER A 47 -0.70 -17.66 6.15
C SER A 47 -1.14 -16.20 6.04
N LYS A 48 -2.07 -15.88 5.14
CA LYS A 48 -2.79 -14.59 5.01
C LYS A 48 -2.83 -13.74 6.29
N ASN A 49 -2.31 -12.52 6.20
CA ASN A 49 -2.15 -11.53 7.28
C ASN A 49 -1.04 -11.82 8.32
N ALA A 50 -0.13 -12.78 8.07
CA ALA A 50 0.87 -13.18 9.05
C ALA A 50 2.22 -12.44 8.98
N HIS A 51 3.02 -12.68 10.02
CA HIS A 51 4.31 -12.06 10.30
C HIS A 51 5.51 -12.72 9.60
N ALA A 52 5.36 -13.19 8.35
CA ALA A 52 6.48 -13.83 7.62
C ALA A 52 7.59 -12.82 7.28
N GLY A 53 7.24 -11.65 6.76
CA GLY A 53 8.19 -10.53 6.55
C GLY A 53 8.83 -10.07 7.86
N LEU A 54 8.03 -9.94 8.93
CA LEU A 54 8.54 -9.59 10.26
C LEU A 54 9.49 -10.65 10.83
N TYR A 55 9.30 -11.94 10.54
CA TYR A 55 10.27 -12.97 10.91
C TYR A 55 11.59 -12.83 10.14
N VAL A 56 11.56 -12.53 8.84
CA VAL A 56 12.79 -12.24 8.06
C VAL A 56 13.51 -11.02 8.62
N ALA A 57 12.78 -9.94 8.95
CA ALA A 57 13.37 -8.78 9.60
C ALA A 57 14.01 -9.12 10.97
N GLN A 58 13.35 -9.94 11.79
CA GLN A 58 13.90 -10.40 13.08
C GLN A 58 15.15 -11.27 12.91
N CYS A 59 15.19 -12.13 11.89
CA CYS A 59 16.40 -12.87 11.51
C CYS A 59 17.54 -11.95 11.04
N GLY A 60 17.22 -10.81 10.45
CA GLY A 60 18.16 -9.75 10.06
C GLY A 60 18.53 -8.76 11.18
N GLY A 61 18.12 -8.99 12.43
CA GLY A 61 18.48 -8.16 13.59
C GLY A 61 17.42 -7.12 14.01
N PHE A 62 16.26 -7.06 13.36
CA PHE A 62 15.17 -6.18 13.79
C PHE A 62 14.61 -6.61 15.17
N PRO A 63 14.20 -5.68 16.05
CA PRO A 63 13.71 -6.01 17.38
C PRO A 63 12.59 -7.05 17.44
N ILE A 64 12.67 -7.91 18.45
CA ILE A 64 11.65 -8.90 18.77
C ILE A 64 10.61 -8.26 19.71
N GLY A 65 9.33 -8.47 19.44
CA GLY A 65 8.21 -8.02 20.28
C GLY A 65 7.88 -6.52 20.21
N THR A 66 8.56 -5.74 19.37
CA THR A 66 8.26 -4.31 19.13
C THR A 66 8.35 -3.99 17.63
N LEU A 67 7.43 -3.16 17.15
CA LEU A 67 7.48 -2.53 15.83
C LEU A 67 7.72 -1.04 16.05
N ASP A 68 9.00 -0.68 16.13
CA ASP A 68 9.46 0.69 16.35
C ASP A 68 9.31 1.51 15.06
N THR A 69 8.42 2.51 15.08
CA THR A 69 8.13 3.38 13.94
C THR A 69 9.33 4.21 13.49
N SER A 70 10.26 4.52 14.40
CA SER A 70 11.51 5.22 14.07
C SER A 70 12.47 4.35 13.25
N ARG A 71 12.28 3.03 13.28
CA ARG A 71 13.08 2.02 12.57
C ARG A 71 12.35 1.41 11.37
N PHE A 72 11.26 2.02 10.89
CA PHE A 72 10.52 1.52 9.72
C PHE A 72 11.35 1.47 8.44
N SER A 73 12.30 2.39 8.23
CA SER A 73 13.23 2.29 7.09
C SER A 73 14.09 1.01 7.15
N GLU A 74 14.64 0.68 8.31
CA GLU A 74 15.41 -0.56 8.53
C GLU A 74 14.54 -1.80 8.36
N TYR A 75 13.32 -1.77 8.93
CA TYR A 75 12.32 -2.84 8.77
C TYR A 75 12.02 -3.11 7.30
N TRP A 76 11.70 -2.07 6.52
CA TRP A 76 11.41 -2.19 5.08
C TRP A 76 12.63 -2.69 4.31
N THR A 77 13.83 -2.18 4.57
CA THR A 77 15.07 -2.68 3.95
C THR A 77 15.25 -4.18 4.22
N LEU A 78 15.04 -4.67 5.45
CA LEU A 78 15.20 -6.09 5.76
C LEU A 78 14.09 -6.96 5.13
N VAL A 79 12.83 -6.51 5.12
CA VAL A 79 11.72 -7.25 4.49
C VAL A 79 11.90 -7.35 2.97
N LEU A 80 12.25 -6.23 2.33
CA LEU A 80 12.33 -6.10 0.87
C LEU A 80 13.67 -6.63 0.31
N GLN A 81 14.79 -6.21 0.89
CA GLN A 81 16.13 -6.38 0.32
C GLN A 81 17.05 -7.29 1.16
N GLY A 82 16.64 -7.71 2.36
CA GLY A 82 17.46 -8.55 3.24
C GLY A 82 17.81 -9.91 2.61
N ASP A 83 19.11 -10.23 2.57
CA ASP A 83 19.64 -11.53 2.14
C ASP A 83 19.93 -12.43 3.37
N PRO A 84 19.20 -13.55 3.54
CA PRO A 84 19.46 -14.56 4.57
C PRO A 84 20.91 -15.06 4.68
N SER A 85 21.69 -15.01 3.60
CA SER A 85 23.10 -15.41 3.61
C SER A 85 24.02 -14.45 4.39
N THR A 86 23.58 -13.20 4.55
CA THR A 86 24.32 -12.13 5.26
C THR A 86 23.92 -11.99 6.74
N PHE A 87 22.83 -12.64 7.15
CA PHE A 87 22.26 -12.48 8.49
C PHE A 87 23.12 -13.10 9.59
N VAL A 88 23.19 -12.42 10.73
CA VAL A 88 23.96 -12.88 11.89
C VAL A 88 23.26 -14.10 12.52
N GLU A 89 23.99 -15.22 12.63
CA GLU A 89 23.46 -16.48 13.19
C GLU A 89 22.78 -16.30 14.56
N ALA A 90 23.32 -15.46 15.44
CA ALA A 90 22.74 -15.20 16.74
C ALA A 90 21.28 -14.70 16.65
N ASP A 91 20.99 -13.84 15.67
CA ASP A 91 19.69 -13.21 15.50
C ASP A 91 18.70 -14.13 14.79
N LYS A 92 19.14 -14.92 13.79
CA LYS A 92 18.37 -16.07 13.27
C LYS A 92 17.94 -17.01 14.40
N LEU A 93 18.86 -17.39 15.29
CA LEU A 93 18.55 -18.27 16.43
C LEU A 93 17.63 -17.61 17.48
N ASN A 94 17.74 -16.30 17.69
CA ASN A 94 16.87 -15.57 18.62
C ASN A 94 15.44 -15.44 18.08
N ALA A 95 15.29 -15.06 16.80
CA ALA A 95 14.03 -15.03 16.09
C ALA A 95 13.35 -16.41 16.09
N ALA A 96 14.10 -17.48 15.81
CA ALA A 96 13.58 -18.85 15.83
C ALA A 96 13.05 -19.28 17.21
N ARG A 97 13.79 -19.01 18.30
CA ARG A 97 13.32 -19.30 19.67
C ARG A 97 12.05 -18.52 20.02
N TYR A 98 11.96 -17.25 19.63
CA TYR A 98 10.75 -16.46 19.83
C TYR A 98 9.57 -17.02 19.04
N ARG A 99 9.79 -17.35 17.76
CA ARG A 99 8.75 -17.91 16.89
C ARG A 99 8.24 -19.27 17.37
N VAL A 100 9.10 -20.13 17.90
CA VAL A 100 8.71 -21.39 18.55
C VAL A 100 7.82 -21.17 19.79
N LYS A 101 8.08 -20.11 20.59
CA LYS A 101 7.20 -19.73 21.72
C LYS A 101 5.84 -19.26 21.24
N GLU A 102 5.79 -18.42 20.21
CA GLU A 102 4.52 -17.99 19.59
C GLU A 102 3.74 -19.18 19.02
N PHE A 103 4.40 -20.07 18.28
CA PHE A 103 3.79 -21.30 17.74
C PHE A 103 3.13 -22.11 18.86
N LEU A 104 3.87 -22.41 19.93
CA LEU A 104 3.36 -23.16 21.09
C LEU A 104 2.20 -22.44 21.79
N GLY A 105 2.27 -21.11 21.95
CA GLY A 105 1.19 -20.30 22.51
C GLY A 105 -0.08 -20.32 21.66
N GLN A 106 0.05 -20.21 20.34
CA GLN A 106 -1.08 -20.22 19.40
C GLN A 106 -1.74 -21.61 19.32
N ILE A 107 -0.97 -22.68 19.04
CA ILE A 107 -1.54 -24.03 18.83
C ILE A 107 -2.08 -24.69 20.11
N SER A 108 -1.62 -24.23 21.29
CA SER A 108 -2.20 -24.62 22.57
C SER A 108 -3.50 -23.87 22.89
N GLY A 109 -3.77 -22.71 22.27
CA GLY A 109 -5.01 -21.97 22.43
C GLY A 109 -6.22 -22.65 21.76
N VAL A 110 -7.38 -22.61 22.41
CA VAL A 110 -8.66 -23.16 21.90
C VAL A 110 -9.09 -22.52 20.56
N HIS A 111 -8.57 -21.33 20.24
CA HIS A 111 -8.87 -20.59 19.03
C HIS A 111 -7.77 -20.67 17.95
N GLY A 112 -6.52 -21.00 18.29
CA GLY A 112 -5.41 -20.96 17.32
C GLY A 112 -5.55 -21.97 16.18
N LEU A 113 -6.07 -23.17 16.46
CA LEU A 113 -6.37 -24.19 15.44
C LEU A 113 -7.54 -23.79 14.50
N LYS A 114 -8.20 -22.64 14.70
CA LYS A 114 -9.16 -22.05 13.75
C LYS A 114 -8.52 -21.03 12.80
N LEU A 115 -7.31 -20.53 13.10
CA LEU A 115 -6.59 -19.57 12.26
C LEU A 115 -5.93 -20.24 11.05
N ILE A 116 -5.66 -21.54 11.14
CA ILE A 116 -5.15 -22.37 10.04
C ILE A 116 -6.30 -22.58 9.03
N PRO A 117 -6.29 -21.93 7.84
CA PRO A 117 -7.52 -21.78 7.05
C PRO A 117 -7.98 -23.13 6.47
N ASP A 118 -7.13 -23.73 5.63
CA ASP A 118 -7.16 -25.14 5.30
C ASP A 118 -5.76 -25.62 4.86
N HIS A 119 -5.42 -26.88 5.12
CA HIS A 119 -4.13 -27.45 4.73
C HIS A 119 -4.24 -28.98 4.63
N SER A 120 -3.56 -29.57 3.66
CA SER A 120 -3.41 -31.03 3.49
C SER A 120 -2.86 -31.78 4.72
N GLN A 121 -2.27 -31.07 5.68
CA GLN A 121 -1.63 -31.60 6.89
C GLN A 121 -2.31 -31.10 8.18
N ARG A 122 -3.54 -30.56 8.07
CA ARG A 122 -4.35 -30.02 9.19
C ARG A 122 -4.49 -31.00 10.35
N GLU A 123 -4.65 -32.29 10.08
CA GLU A 123 -4.70 -33.34 11.11
C GLU A 123 -3.42 -33.40 11.95
N ARG A 124 -2.23 -33.28 11.32
CA ARG A 124 -0.93 -33.29 12.01
C ARG A 124 -0.73 -32.03 12.85
N VAL A 125 -1.16 -30.86 12.40
CA VAL A 125 -1.10 -29.64 13.24
C VAL A 125 -2.08 -29.72 14.42
N ILE A 126 -3.26 -30.32 14.23
CA ILE A 126 -4.19 -30.61 15.33
C ILE A 126 -3.58 -31.61 16.32
N GLU A 127 -2.87 -32.64 15.85
CA GLU A 127 -2.13 -33.60 16.69
C GLU A 127 -1.05 -32.88 17.53
N ILE A 128 -0.18 -32.10 16.89
CA ILE A 128 0.88 -31.33 17.54
C ILE A 128 0.30 -30.31 18.54
N GLY A 129 -0.76 -29.59 18.17
CA GLY A 129 -1.44 -28.66 19.06
C GLY A 129 -2.12 -29.33 20.26
N ASN A 130 -2.66 -30.54 20.08
CA ASN A 130 -3.18 -31.37 21.17
C ASN A 130 -2.04 -31.91 22.07
N ALA A 131 -0.87 -32.20 21.51
CA ALA A 131 0.31 -32.64 22.25
C ALA A 131 0.91 -31.49 23.10
N ALA A 132 1.06 -30.30 22.52
CA ALA A 132 1.44 -29.08 23.22
C ALA A 132 0.48 -28.75 24.38
N ARG A 133 -0.85 -28.84 24.15
CA ARG A 133 -1.87 -28.67 25.22
C ARG A 133 -1.78 -29.68 26.36
N LYS A 134 -1.14 -30.84 26.14
CA LYS A 134 -0.87 -31.87 27.16
C LYS A 134 0.52 -31.75 27.80
N GLY A 135 1.34 -30.77 27.39
CA GLY A 135 2.72 -30.62 27.84
C GLY A 135 3.71 -31.63 27.22
N LEU A 136 3.29 -32.41 26.22
CA LEU A 136 4.12 -33.43 25.56
C LEU A 136 5.12 -32.81 24.56
N ILE A 137 4.81 -31.61 24.05
CA ILE A 137 5.71 -30.82 23.21
C ILE A 137 5.97 -29.47 23.90
N SER A 138 7.23 -29.06 23.91
CA SER A 138 7.73 -27.82 24.53
C SER A 138 8.87 -27.24 23.67
N GLU A 139 9.38 -26.05 24.01
CA GLU A 139 10.55 -25.45 23.33
C GLU A 139 11.71 -26.45 23.21
N ARG A 140 11.97 -27.22 24.29
CA ARG A 140 13.02 -28.24 24.35
C ARG A 140 12.82 -29.38 23.34
N SER A 141 11.60 -29.63 22.88
CA SER A 141 11.32 -30.58 21.81
C SER A 141 11.82 -30.08 20.45
N PHE A 142 11.81 -28.76 20.22
CA PHE A 142 12.41 -28.14 19.04
C PHE A 142 13.94 -28.02 19.18
N GLU A 143 14.45 -27.71 20.37
CA GLU A 143 15.91 -27.68 20.62
C GLU A 143 16.60 -29.02 20.31
N LYS A 144 15.92 -30.15 20.59
CA LYS A 144 16.38 -31.51 20.23
C LYS A 144 16.61 -31.70 18.72
N LEU A 145 15.96 -30.93 17.85
CA LEU A 145 16.16 -30.96 16.39
C LEU A 145 17.41 -30.19 15.93
N GLY A 146 18.08 -29.47 16.85
CA GLY A 146 19.11 -28.49 16.54
C GLY A 146 18.47 -27.14 16.17
N ILE A 147 18.63 -26.14 17.04
CA ILE A 147 17.97 -24.83 16.88
C ILE A 147 18.39 -24.09 15.59
N VAL A 148 19.58 -24.37 15.04
CA VAL A 148 20.03 -23.90 13.70
C VAL A 148 19.10 -24.44 12.61
N ASN A 149 18.94 -25.77 12.56
CA ASN A 149 18.05 -26.43 11.59
C ASN A 149 16.61 -25.90 11.69
N VAL A 150 16.12 -25.64 12.91
CA VAL A 150 14.80 -25.04 13.15
C VAL A 150 14.73 -23.61 12.62
N ALA A 151 15.75 -22.78 12.88
CA ALA A 151 15.80 -21.40 12.40
C ALA A 151 15.80 -21.33 10.86
N ASP A 152 16.67 -22.12 10.22
CA ASP A 152 16.78 -22.19 8.77
C ASP A 152 15.51 -22.80 8.15
N THR A 153 14.85 -23.78 8.79
CA THR A 153 13.57 -24.32 8.30
C THR A 153 12.48 -23.25 8.27
N ILE A 154 12.29 -22.49 9.36
CA ILE A 154 11.27 -21.43 9.45
C ILE A 154 11.61 -20.30 8.47
N LEU A 155 12.90 -19.95 8.31
CA LEU A 155 13.36 -18.90 7.39
C LEU A 155 13.16 -19.31 5.92
N ASN A 156 13.42 -20.56 5.57
CA ASN A 156 13.15 -21.11 4.24
C ASN A 156 11.65 -21.14 3.90
N VAL A 157 10.75 -21.29 4.88
CA VAL A 157 9.30 -21.10 4.64
C VAL A 157 8.99 -19.63 4.40
N ALA A 158 9.46 -18.71 5.25
CA ALA A 158 9.19 -17.28 5.07
C ALA A 158 9.70 -16.73 3.71
N MET A 159 10.90 -17.15 3.28
CA MET A 159 11.45 -16.79 1.97
C MET A 159 10.68 -17.44 0.80
N ARG A 160 10.10 -18.63 1.00
CA ARG A 160 9.19 -19.24 0.02
C ARG A 160 7.88 -18.47 -0.10
N LYS A 161 7.31 -17.98 1.00
CA LYS A 161 6.14 -17.06 0.96
C LYS A 161 6.47 -15.78 0.20
N LYS A 162 7.63 -15.16 0.46
CA LYS A 162 8.15 -14.00 -0.29
C LYS A 162 8.22 -14.28 -1.80
N HIS A 163 8.76 -15.44 -2.19
CA HIS A 163 8.87 -15.84 -3.59
C HIS A 163 7.49 -16.07 -4.23
N ASN A 164 6.60 -16.82 -3.56
CA ASN A 164 5.25 -17.12 -4.05
C ASN A 164 4.40 -15.85 -4.25
N ASP A 165 4.44 -14.90 -3.32
CA ASP A 165 3.73 -13.62 -3.45
C ASP A 165 4.29 -12.81 -4.64
N LEU A 166 5.62 -12.76 -4.82
CA LEU A 166 6.24 -12.10 -5.97
C LEU A 166 5.89 -12.77 -7.30
N GLU A 167 5.93 -14.11 -7.38
CA GLU A 167 5.52 -14.84 -8.59
C GLU A 167 4.05 -14.60 -8.93
N ARG A 168 3.17 -14.55 -7.93
CA ARG A 168 1.75 -14.24 -8.10
C ARG A 168 1.53 -12.84 -8.67
N ILE A 169 2.27 -11.84 -8.19
CA ILE A 169 2.20 -10.46 -8.71
C ILE A 169 2.81 -10.39 -10.12
N ALA A 170 4.00 -10.96 -10.32
CA ALA A 170 4.69 -11.03 -11.61
C ALA A 170 3.85 -11.73 -12.70
N LEU A 171 3.09 -12.77 -12.34
CA LEU A 171 2.18 -13.46 -13.25
C LEU A 171 1.01 -12.57 -13.68
N GLU A 172 0.46 -11.74 -12.79
CA GLU A 172 -0.61 -10.80 -13.14
C GLU A 172 -0.10 -9.57 -13.88
N LEU A 173 1.12 -9.09 -13.58
CA LEU A 173 1.83 -8.10 -14.39
C LEU A 173 2.05 -8.62 -15.81
N GLY A 174 2.62 -9.82 -15.96
CA GLY A 174 2.90 -10.45 -17.27
C GLY A 174 1.67 -10.73 -18.12
N LYS A 175 0.49 -10.95 -17.53
CA LYS A 175 -0.80 -11.03 -18.27
C LYS A 175 -1.22 -9.70 -18.92
N ARG A 176 -0.53 -8.61 -18.62
CA ARG A 176 -0.84 -7.23 -19.02
C ARG A 176 0.39 -6.52 -19.60
N GLU A 177 1.35 -7.27 -20.16
CA GLU A 177 2.65 -6.78 -20.66
C GLU A 177 2.51 -5.57 -21.63
N ASP A 178 1.47 -5.57 -22.49
CA ASP A 178 1.13 -4.44 -23.36
C ASP A 178 0.79 -3.15 -22.58
N TYR A 179 0.06 -3.27 -21.46
CA TYR A 179 -0.27 -2.15 -20.58
C TYR A 179 0.93 -1.71 -19.74
N LEU A 180 1.77 -2.64 -19.28
CA LEU A 180 3.02 -2.29 -18.60
C LEU A 180 3.88 -1.39 -19.49
N ARG A 181 3.95 -1.72 -20.78
CA ARG A 181 4.68 -0.93 -21.77
C ARG A 181 4.09 0.48 -21.94
N SER A 182 2.76 0.63 -22.05
CA SER A 182 2.14 1.96 -22.20
C SER A 182 2.26 2.82 -20.95
N THR A 183 2.17 2.22 -19.76
CA THR A 183 2.10 2.95 -18.49
C THR A 183 3.48 3.26 -17.91
N PHE A 184 4.41 2.30 -17.89
CA PHE A 184 5.69 2.47 -17.20
C PHE A 184 6.81 3.03 -18.09
N LEU A 185 6.78 2.89 -19.44
CA LEU A 185 7.80 3.54 -20.28
C LEU A 185 7.80 5.08 -20.19
N PRO A 186 6.68 5.79 -20.02
CA PRO A 186 6.67 7.21 -19.68
C PRO A 186 7.32 7.51 -18.33
N LEU A 187 6.94 6.77 -17.26
CA LEU A 187 7.45 6.98 -15.90
C LEU A 187 8.97 6.77 -15.83
N GLN A 188 9.47 5.71 -16.51
CA GLN A 188 10.90 5.43 -16.64
C GLN A 188 11.72 6.56 -17.30
N ARG A 189 11.07 7.51 -18.01
CA ARG A 189 11.69 8.70 -18.61
C ARG A 189 11.57 9.93 -17.71
N SER A 190 10.50 10.07 -16.93
CA SER A 190 10.30 11.20 -16.01
C SER A 190 11.02 11.04 -14.66
N ARG A 191 11.35 9.80 -14.25
CA ARG A 191 12.04 9.51 -12.97
C ARG A 191 13.39 10.20 -12.77
N VAL A 192 14.05 10.72 -13.80
CA VAL A 192 15.27 11.53 -13.64
C VAL A 192 14.88 13.00 -13.68
N ASN A 193 14.97 13.67 -12.52
CA ASN A 193 14.62 15.08 -12.43
C ASN A 193 15.65 15.97 -13.16
N LYS A 194 15.32 17.26 -13.34
CA LYS A 194 16.17 18.24 -14.05
C LYS A 194 17.53 18.55 -13.39
N TYR A 195 17.82 17.99 -12.22
CA TYR A 195 19.10 18.10 -11.51
C TYR A 195 19.90 16.78 -11.55
N GLY A 196 19.30 15.68 -12.02
CA GLY A 196 19.91 14.36 -12.13
C GLY A 196 19.58 13.39 -10.98
N ASP A 197 18.73 13.77 -10.03
CA ASP A 197 18.27 12.86 -8.98
C ASP A 197 17.22 11.88 -9.55
N VAL A 198 17.23 10.64 -9.06
CA VAL A 198 16.22 9.63 -9.40
C VAL A 198 15.09 9.66 -8.37
N ASP A 199 13.85 9.86 -8.84
CA ASP A 199 12.62 9.73 -8.07
C ASP A 199 11.77 8.62 -8.69
N LEU A 200 11.46 7.59 -7.91
CA LEU A 200 10.66 6.43 -8.35
C LEU A 200 9.23 6.46 -7.78
N SER A 201 8.80 7.60 -7.21
CA SER A 201 7.53 7.70 -6.50
C SER A 201 6.34 7.35 -7.40
N ASP A 202 6.35 7.77 -8.66
CA ASP A 202 5.25 7.49 -9.60
C ASP A 202 5.21 6.01 -10.03
N GLU A 203 6.35 5.38 -10.34
CA GLU A 203 6.37 3.93 -10.58
C GLU A 203 5.93 3.13 -9.34
N VAL A 204 6.35 3.53 -8.14
CA VAL A 204 5.96 2.86 -6.90
C VAL A 204 4.45 3.00 -6.67
N ASN A 205 3.90 4.20 -6.84
CA ASN A 205 2.46 4.47 -6.71
C ASN A 205 1.63 3.68 -7.73
N GLU A 206 2.07 3.58 -8.98
CA GLU A 206 1.38 2.82 -10.02
C GLU A 206 1.44 1.30 -9.76
N ILE A 207 2.57 0.77 -9.26
CA ILE A 207 2.64 -0.64 -8.86
C ILE A 207 1.77 -0.93 -7.63
N ASP A 208 1.73 -0.03 -6.63
CA ASP A 208 0.84 -0.17 -5.48
C ASP A 208 -0.64 -0.10 -5.90
N GLY A 209 -1.00 0.80 -6.83
CA GLY A 209 -2.34 0.89 -7.42
C GLY A 209 -2.73 -0.35 -8.23
N PHE A 210 -1.79 -0.90 -9.02
CA PHE A 210 -1.96 -2.18 -9.70
C PHE A 210 -2.19 -3.33 -8.70
N ILE A 211 -1.41 -3.38 -7.61
CA ILE A 211 -1.55 -4.39 -6.58
C ILE A 211 -2.93 -4.31 -5.94
N ASP A 212 -3.39 -3.12 -5.53
CA ASP A 212 -4.72 -2.92 -4.92
C ASP A 212 -5.89 -3.15 -5.91
N TYR A 213 -5.65 -3.04 -7.21
CA TYR A 213 -6.64 -3.36 -8.24
C TYR A 213 -6.80 -4.88 -8.46
N VAL A 214 -5.71 -5.66 -8.36
CA VAL A 214 -5.72 -7.10 -8.66
C VAL A 214 -5.82 -7.99 -7.41
N PHE A 215 -5.35 -7.50 -6.26
CA PHE A 215 -5.24 -8.26 -5.02
C PHE A 215 -5.84 -7.51 -3.83
N ASP A 216 -6.52 -8.24 -2.95
CA ASP A 216 -6.73 -7.79 -1.58
C ASP A 216 -5.38 -7.87 -0.84
N ARG A 217 -4.94 -6.83 -0.11
CA ARG A 217 -3.64 -6.91 0.61
C ARG A 217 -3.65 -7.99 1.71
N THR A 218 -4.82 -8.38 2.22
CA THR A 218 -4.96 -9.49 3.19
C THR A 218 -4.72 -10.86 2.55
N ASP A 219 -4.62 -10.94 1.23
CA ASP A 219 -4.42 -12.16 0.46
C ASP A 219 -2.95 -12.62 0.37
N PHE A 220 -2.00 -11.80 0.85
CA PHE A 220 -0.56 -12.06 0.86
C PHE A 220 -0.10 -12.76 2.15
N ASP A 221 0.81 -13.74 1.99
CA ASP A 221 1.41 -14.48 3.12
C ASP A 221 2.67 -13.78 3.66
N TYR A 222 3.33 -12.93 2.86
CA TYR A 222 4.57 -12.21 3.18
C TYR A 222 4.44 -10.68 3.12
N PHE A 223 3.92 -10.14 2.01
CA PHE A 223 3.87 -8.68 1.77
C PHE A 223 2.66 -7.96 2.38
N TYR A 224 1.92 -8.63 3.28
CA TYR A 224 0.83 -8.02 4.04
C TYR A 224 1.23 -6.74 4.79
N THR A 225 2.49 -6.63 5.23
CA THR A 225 2.97 -5.53 6.11
C THR A 225 3.83 -4.47 5.40
N VAL A 226 4.28 -4.72 4.17
CA VAL A 226 5.16 -3.82 3.39
C VAL A 226 4.88 -4.05 1.91
N SER A 227 4.61 -2.99 1.15
CA SER A 227 4.40 -3.09 -0.29
C SER A 227 5.65 -3.64 -1.01
N PRO A 228 5.50 -4.62 -1.93
CA PRO A 228 6.58 -5.06 -2.80
C PRO A 228 6.87 -4.10 -3.97
N ALA A 229 6.14 -2.99 -4.12
CA ALA A 229 6.26 -2.09 -5.26
C ALA A 229 7.71 -1.69 -5.57
N ALA A 230 8.47 -1.26 -4.55
CA ALA A 230 9.87 -0.83 -4.70
C ALA A 230 10.82 -1.94 -5.22
N ILE A 231 10.54 -3.23 -5.01
CA ILE A 231 11.32 -4.33 -5.59
C ILE A 231 10.76 -4.82 -6.93
N LEU A 232 9.50 -4.54 -7.21
CA LEU A 232 8.85 -4.80 -8.51
C LEU A 232 9.23 -3.77 -9.58
N VAL A 233 9.67 -2.56 -9.21
CA VAL A 233 10.26 -1.59 -10.17
C VAL A 233 11.39 -2.25 -10.97
N HIS A 234 12.27 -3.02 -10.31
CA HIS A 234 13.36 -3.74 -10.99
C HIS A 234 12.87 -4.85 -11.92
N TYR A 235 11.81 -5.58 -11.54
CA TYR A 235 11.17 -6.57 -12.42
C TYR A 235 10.55 -5.91 -13.67
N ILE A 236 9.94 -4.73 -13.52
CA ILE A 236 9.39 -3.96 -14.64
C ILE A 236 10.51 -3.32 -15.49
N ASP A 237 11.62 -2.87 -14.88
CA ASP A 237 12.81 -2.40 -15.60
C ASP A 237 13.48 -3.49 -16.44
N GLU A 238 13.56 -4.72 -15.91
CA GLU A 238 14.03 -5.90 -16.64
C GLU A 238 13.06 -6.23 -17.78
N LYS A 239 11.76 -6.31 -17.49
CA LYS A 239 10.71 -6.61 -18.49
C LYS A 239 10.59 -5.56 -19.60
N LEU A 240 10.81 -4.29 -19.30
CA LEU A 240 10.80 -3.23 -20.28
C LEU A 240 12.13 -3.05 -21.02
N SER A 241 13.21 -3.75 -20.61
CA SER A 241 14.50 -3.65 -21.30
C SER A 241 14.45 -4.12 -22.75
N ASP A 242 13.68 -5.17 -23.06
CA ASP A 242 13.44 -5.67 -24.42
C ASP A 242 12.68 -4.67 -25.32
N PHE A 243 12.02 -3.67 -24.74
CA PHE A 243 11.26 -2.63 -25.45
C PHE A 243 12.00 -1.29 -25.59
N LYS A 244 13.22 -1.16 -25.03
CA LYS A 244 14.02 0.09 -25.07
C LYS A 244 14.58 0.35 -26.48
N VAL A 245 13.86 1.15 -27.26
CA VAL A 245 14.27 1.62 -28.61
C VAL A 245 14.39 3.16 -28.67
N GLU A 246 14.25 3.85 -27.53
CA GLU A 246 14.09 5.32 -27.48
C GLU A 246 15.13 6.05 -26.59
N ASP A 247 16.42 5.74 -26.80
CA ASP A 247 17.51 6.69 -26.53
C ASP A 247 17.89 7.51 -27.78
N ASP A 248 17.39 7.14 -28.97
CA ASP A 248 17.85 7.65 -30.28
C ASP A 248 17.00 8.76 -30.91
N ILE A 249 15.89 9.23 -30.30
CA ILE A 249 15.05 10.29 -30.90
C ILE A 249 15.77 11.66 -30.82
N PRO A 250 16.19 12.28 -31.94
CA PRO A 250 17.06 13.46 -31.87
C PRO A 250 16.36 14.71 -31.35
N LEU A 251 17.14 15.63 -30.77
CA LEU A 251 16.67 16.96 -30.35
C LEU A 251 16.64 17.99 -31.49
N ASP A 252 17.43 17.78 -32.54
CA ASP A 252 17.46 18.64 -33.72
C ASP A 252 16.39 18.21 -34.75
N GLY A 253 15.85 19.19 -35.48
CA GLY A 253 14.78 18.97 -36.46
C GLY A 253 15.22 18.15 -37.68
N ILE A 254 16.38 18.45 -38.25
CA ILE A 254 16.92 17.76 -39.43
C ILE A 254 17.37 16.34 -39.04
N ALA A 255 17.97 16.20 -37.86
CA ALA A 255 18.26 14.87 -37.31
C ALA A 255 16.98 14.05 -37.07
N PHE A 256 15.88 14.68 -36.63
CA PHE A 256 14.58 14.02 -36.48
C PHE A 256 13.95 13.62 -37.83
N GLU A 257 14.06 14.44 -38.88
CA GLU A 257 13.66 14.09 -40.25
C GLU A 257 14.39 12.82 -40.74
N HIS A 258 15.72 12.76 -40.54
CA HIS A 258 16.52 11.57 -40.83
C HIS A 258 16.15 10.35 -39.94
N TRP A 259 15.84 10.55 -38.67
CA TRP A 259 15.37 9.47 -37.78
C TRP A 259 14.04 8.90 -38.26
N CYS A 260 13.06 9.75 -38.59
CA CYS A 260 11.78 9.34 -39.16
C CYS A 260 11.98 8.54 -40.46
N ALA A 261 12.87 9.01 -41.34
CA ALA A 261 13.20 8.30 -42.58
C ALA A 261 13.75 6.89 -42.32
N ASN A 262 14.72 6.74 -41.42
CA ASN A 262 15.29 5.44 -41.05
C ASN A 262 14.23 4.49 -40.45
N GLN A 263 13.31 5.01 -39.63
CA GLN A 263 12.25 4.20 -39.01
C GLN A 263 11.20 3.74 -40.03
N ILE A 264 10.92 4.54 -41.07
CA ILE A 264 10.05 4.15 -42.19
C ILE A 264 10.77 3.14 -43.11
N GLU A 265 12.05 3.37 -43.42
CA GLU A 265 12.88 2.45 -44.22
C GLU A 265 12.97 1.07 -43.56
N SER A 266 13.13 1.02 -42.23
CA SER A 266 13.20 -0.22 -41.45
C SER A 266 11.97 -1.13 -41.59
N GLN A 267 10.82 -0.57 -41.99
CA GLN A 267 9.57 -1.31 -42.23
C GLN A 267 9.47 -1.88 -43.66
N GLY A 268 10.47 -1.66 -44.51
CA GLY A 268 10.50 -2.14 -45.90
C GLY A 268 10.01 -1.13 -46.94
N TRP A 269 10.19 0.17 -46.69
CA TRP A 269 9.95 1.23 -47.67
C TRP A 269 11.28 1.70 -48.28
N ASN A 270 11.26 2.10 -49.55
CA ASN A 270 12.34 2.89 -50.17
C ASN A 270 12.13 4.36 -49.77
N VAL A 271 13.10 4.99 -49.11
CA VAL A 271 12.90 6.31 -48.48
C VAL A 271 13.92 7.33 -48.99
N SER A 272 13.47 8.58 -49.15
CA SER A 272 14.33 9.71 -49.45
C SER A 272 13.98 10.93 -48.58
N VAL A 273 14.99 11.60 -48.05
CA VAL A 273 14.84 12.87 -47.32
C VAL A 273 14.94 14.02 -48.32
N SER A 274 14.09 15.03 -48.16
CA SER A 274 14.04 16.22 -49.02
C SER A 274 15.21 17.17 -48.71
N LYS A 275 15.22 18.38 -49.27
CA LYS A 275 16.21 19.41 -48.91
C LYS A 275 15.54 20.47 -48.06
N ALA A 276 16.20 20.86 -46.97
CA ALA A 276 15.70 21.80 -45.97
C ALA A 276 15.51 23.27 -46.44
N SER A 277 15.27 23.52 -47.73
CA SER A 277 15.06 24.85 -48.32
C SER A 277 14.32 24.81 -49.67
N GLY A 278 13.00 24.72 -49.63
CA GLY A 278 12.12 24.95 -50.80
C GLY A 278 10.90 24.04 -50.89
N ASP A 279 10.91 22.92 -50.17
CA ASP A 279 10.23 21.68 -50.55
C ASP A 279 8.74 21.62 -50.14
N GLN A 280 8.10 22.78 -49.99
CA GLN A 280 6.64 23.03 -49.87
C GLN A 280 5.85 22.21 -48.82
N GLY A 281 6.52 21.59 -47.85
CA GLY A 281 5.87 20.84 -46.77
C GLY A 281 6.06 19.32 -46.83
N VAL A 282 7.13 18.84 -47.46
CA VAL A 282 7.56 17.44 -47.44
C VAL A 282 9.01 17.37 -46.99
N ASP A 283 9.29 16.59 -45.94
CA ASP A 283 10.65 16.37 -45.44
C ASP A 283 11.14 14.95 -45.76
N VAL A 284 10.22 13.99 -45.84
CA VAL A 284 10.52 12.58 -46.18
C VAL A 284 9.50 12.07 -47.21
N ILE A 285 9.97 11.35 -48.23
CA ILE A 285 9.16 10.66 -49.22
C ILE A 285 9.43 9.16 -49.10
N ALA A 286 8.37 8.36 -48.95
CA ALA A 286 8.44 6.90 -48.84
C ALA A 286 7.68 6.21 -49.98
N GLU A 287 8.32 5.23 -50.62
CA GLU A 287 7.79 4.44 -51.73
C GLU A 287 7.84 2.93 -51.42
N ARG A 288 6.72 2.22 -51.62
CA ARG A 288 6.64 0.76 -51.44
C ARG A 288 5.55 0.17 -52.32
N ASP A 289 5.89 -0.88 -53.08
CA ASP A 289 4.94 -1.67 -53.88
C ASP A 289 3.98 -0.84 -54.77
N GLY A 290 4.46 0.31 -55.27
CA GLY A 290 3.69 1.25 -56.09
C GLY A 290 2.88 2.30 -55.33
N LYS A 291 2.84 2.24 -53.99
CA LYS A 291 2.25 3.24 -53.10
C LYS A 291 3.30 4.26 -52.65
N ARG A 292 2.90 5.54 -52.52
CA ARG A 292 3.84 6.65 -52.34
C ARG A 292 3.31 7.72 -51.39
N VAL A 293 4.03 7.95 -50.30
CA VAL A 293 3.62 8.79 -49.18
C VAL A 293 4.56 9.98 -49.03
N ALA A 294 4.01 11.19 -48.93
CA ALA A 294 4.76 12.38 -48.53
C ALA A 294 4.57 12.63 -47.03
N VAL A 295 5.68 12.82 -46.30
CA VAL A 295 5.70 12.95 -44.83
C VAL A 295 6.33 14.28 -44.42
N GLN A 296 5.63 15.01 -43.56
CA GLN A 296 6.12 16.19 -42.86
C GLN A 296 6.45 15.82 -41.41
N CYS A 297 7.72 15.88 -41.04
CA CYS A 297 8.22 15.76 -39.68
C CYS A 297 8.08 17.11 -38.94
N LYS A 298 7.67 17.10 -37.66
CA LYS A 298 7.66 18.29 -36.78
C LYS A 298 8.18 17.94 -35.38
N ARG A 299 9.47 18.22 -35.13
CA ARG A 299 10.11 18.04 -33.82
C ARG A 299 9.75 19.19 -32.85
N TYR A 300 8.53 19.17 -32.33
CA TYR A 300 8.03 20.17 -31.37
C TYR A 300 7.72 19.58 -30.00
N SER A 301 7.74 20.42 -28.96
CA SER A 301 7.23 20.12 -27.61
C SER A 301 5.75 20.44 -27.42
N ASN A 302 5.14 21.15 -28.39
CA ASN A 302 3.79 21.69 -28.29
C ASN A 302 2.90 21.08 -29.39
N PRO A 303 1.58 20.95 -29.17
CA PRO A 303 0.64 20.39 -30.13
C PRO A 303 0.72 20.99 -31.55
N ILE A 304 0.84 20.10 -32.52
CA ILE A 304 0.96 20.43 -33.94
C ILE A 304 -0.41 20.86 -34.47
N GLY A 305 -0.48 22.10 -34.96
CA GLY A 305 -1.69 22.70 -35.52
C GLY A 305 -1.86 22.51 -37.03
N ASN A 306 -3.03 22.95 -37.53
CA ASN A 306 -3.51 22.78 -38.91
C ASN A 306 -2.50 23.09 -40.03
N LYS A 307 -1.54 24.00 -39.79
CA LYS A 307 -0.52 24.39 -40.77
C LYS A 307 0.32 23.20 -41.25
N ALA A 308 0.72 22.29 -40.37
CA ALA A 308 1.50 21.12 -40.77
C ALA A 308 0.68 20.13 -41.63
N VAL A 309 -0.62 20.03 -41.35
CA VAL A 309 -1.56 19.19 -42.11
C VAL A 309 -1.79 19.76 -43.51
N GLN A 310 -1.91 21.10 -43.62
CA GLN A 310 -2.02 21.81 -44.90
C GLN A 310 -0.72 21.76 -45.73
N GLU A 311 0.43 21.85 -45.06
CA GLU A 311 1.77 21.63 -45.62
C GLU A 311 1.87 20.22 -46.22
N ALA A 312 1.63 19.15 -45.45
CA ALA A 312 1.69 17.78 -45.95
C ALA A 312 0.71 17.50 -47.11
N PHE A 313 -0.53 17.99 -47.02
CA PHE A 313 -1.56 17.80 -48.06
C PHE A 313 -1.19 18.46 -49.40
N THR A 314 -0.57 19.64 -49.35
CA THR A 314 -0.14 20.39 -50.54
C THR A 314 1.19 19.86 -51.06
N GLY A 315 2.11 19.53 -50.15
CA GLY A 315 3.39 18.88 -50.44
C GLY A 315 3.22 17.56 -51.20
N ALA A 316 2.27 16.71 -50.79
CA ALA A 316 1.97 15.46 -51.48
C ALA A 316 1.58 15.65 -52.95
N GLN A 317 0.75 16.65 -53.25
CA GLN A 317 0.36 16.99 -54.62
C GLN A 317 1.55 17.52 -55.44
N ASN A 318 2.43 18.33 -54.82
CA ASN A 318 3.61 18.87 -55.48
C ASN A 318 4.65 17.81 -55.88
N VAL A 319 4.66 16.64 -55.22
CA VAL A 319 5.63 15.57 -55.50
C VAL A 319 5.03 14.39 -56.28
N ASP A 320 3.74 14.39 -56.61
CA ASP A 320 2.97 13.22 -57.10
C ASP A 320 2.98 12.03 -56.10
N ALA A 321 2.63 12.27 -54.83
CA ALA A 321 2.35 11.23 -53.83
C ALA A 321 0.85 10.91 -53.78
N SER A 322 0.51 9.64 -53.55
CA SER A 322 -0.88 9.18 -53.44
C SER A 322 -1.50 9.43 -52.06
N ASP A 323 -0.65 9.50 -51.03
CA ASP A 323 -1.05 9.65 -49.63
C ASP A 323 -0.11 10.66 -48.94
N SER A 324 -0.53 11.15 -47.76
CA SER A 324 0.20 12.18 -47.02
C SER A 324 0.18 11.94 -45.51
N CYS A 325 1.21 12.40 -44.80
CA CYS A 325 1.35 12.20 -43.37
C CYS A 325 2.02 13.40 -42.68
N VAL A 326 1.64 13.69 -41.43
CA VAL A 326 2.43 14.48 -40.49
C VAL A 326 2.91 13.58 -39.36
N MET A 327 4.21 13.56 -39.11
CA MET A 327 4.87 12.84 -38.03
C MET A 327 5.47 13.83 -37.03
N GLY A 328 5.35 13.62 -35.72
CA GLY A 328 5.88 14.59 -34.75
C GLY A 328 5.92 14.11 -33.31
N THR A 329 6.40 14.98 -32.42
CA THR A 329 6.72 14.63 -31.01
C THR A 329 5.92 15.42 -29.96
N GLY A 330 4.92 16.21 -30.39
CA GLY A 330 4.18 17.13 -29.53
C GLY A 330 2.68 16.86 -29.48
N GLY A 331 2.21 15.74 -30.05
CA GLY A 331 0.79 15.51 -30.33
C GLY A 331 0.21 16.49 -31.36
N PHE A 332 -1.12 16.46 -31.52
CA PHE A 332 -1.85 17.22 -32.55
C PHE A 332 -3.08 17.90 -31.95
N THR A 333 -3.37 19.15 -32.35
CA THR A 333 -4.56 19.86 -31.85
C THR A 333 -5.86 19.22 -32.38
N ALA A 334 -6.98 19.39 -31.66
CA ALA A 334 -8.29 18.93 -32.14
C ALA A 334 -8.62 19.45 -33.55
N SER A 335 -8.31 20.71 -33.84
CA SER A 335 -8.48 21.30 -35.18
C SER A 335 -7.54 20.70 -36.24
N ALA A 336 -6.37 20.19 -35.86
CA ALA A 336 -5.48 19.44 -36.74
C ALA A 336 -6.03 18.03 -37.03
N LYS A 337 -6.54 17.32 -36.02
CA LYS A 337 -7.28 16.04 -36.19
C LYS A 337 -8.49 16.23 -37.13
N GLU A 338 -9.27 17.30 -36.93
CA GLU A 338 -10.42 17.65 -37.78
C GLU A 338 -10.06 17.89 -39.26
N ILE A 339 -8.99 18.63 -39.55
CA ILE A 339 -8.62 18.94 -40.94
C ILE A 339 -7.90 17.76 -41.61
N ALA A 340 -7.17 16.95 -40.84
CA ALA A 340 -6.58 15.68 -41.29
C ALA A 340 -7.67 14.72 -41.80
N ALA A 341 -8.73 14.51 -41.01
CA ALA A 341 -9.90 13.71 -41.41
C ALA A 341 -10.64 14.22 -42.66
N LYS A 342 -10.54 15.52 -42.96
CA LYS A 342 -11.14 16.15 -44.17
C LYS A 342 -10.22 16.13 -45.40
N THR A 343 -8.92 15.92 -45.21
CA THR A 343 -7.90 15.97 -46.27
C THR A 343 -7.29 14.60 -46.61
N GLY A 344 -7.48 13.59 -45.76
CA GLY A 344 -6.82 12.28 -45.92
C GLY A 344 -5.35 12.28 -45.49
N VAL A 345 -4.92 13.28 -44.71
CA VAL A 345 -3.58 13.32 -44.13
C VAL A 345 -3.55 12.44 -42.88
N HIS A 346 -2.62 11.50 -42.80
CA HIS A 346 -2.41 10.68 -41.62
C HIS A 346 -1.61 11.44 -40.55
N LEU A 347 -1.94 11.25 -39.27
CA LEU A 347 -1.22 11.86 -38.15
C LEU A 347 -0.54 10.75 -37.33
N ILE A 348 0.76 10.89 -37.06
CA ILE A 348 1.57 9.89 -36.37
C ILE A 348 2.40 10.59 -35.29
N ASP A 349 2.35 10.12 -34.05
CA ASP A 349 3.36 10.49 -33.06
C ASP A 349 4.63 9.65 -33.27
N ALA A 350 5.81 10.23 -33.05
CA ALA A 350 7.11 9.58 -33.23
C ALA A 350 7.22 8.27 -32.44
N SER A 351 6.65 8.21 -31.23
CA SER A 351 6.55 6.99 -30.41
C SER A 351 5.86 5.83 -31.14
N ASN A 352 4.93 6.15 -32.04
CA ASN A 352 4.14 5.22 -32.84
C ASN A 352 4.68 5.01 -34.27
N VAL A 353 5.86 5.53 -34.64
CA VAL A 353 6.40 5.44 -36.03
C VAL A 353 6.36 4.04 -36.65
N LYS A 354 6.44 2.99 -35.82
CA LYS A 354 6.37 1.57 -36.22
C LYS A 354 5.02 1.16 -36.82
N SER A 355 3.94 1.92 -36.64
CA SER A 355 2.62 1.66 -37.25
C SER A 355 2.45 2.25 -38.65
N PHE A 356 3.41 3.07 -39.12
CA PHE A 356 3.36 3.80 -40.41
C PHE A 356 2.87 2.93 -41.57
N SER A 357 3.41 1.72 -41.73
CA SER A 357 3.06 0.83 -42.85
C SER A 357 1.59 0.38 -42.84
N GLY A 358 0.99 0.25 -41.66
CA GLY A 358 -0.36 -0.28 -41.46
C GLY A 358 -1.44 0.70 -41.90
N LEU A 359 -1.20 1.99 -41.67
CA LEU A 359 -2.03 3.10 -42.15
C LEU A 359 -2.21 3.09 -43.67
N PHE A 360 -1.24 2.52 -44.41
CA PHE A 360 -1.25 2.48 -45.86
C PHE A 360 -1.69 1.14 -46.45
N GLY A 361 -2.01 0.14 -45.61
CA GLY A 361 -2.54 -1.17 -46.03
C GLY A 361 -1.51 -2.30 -46.15
N PHE A 362 -0.29 -2.12 -45.64
CA PHE A 362 0.70 -3.19 -45.52
C PHE A 362 0.59 -3.87 -44.14
N GLU A 363 0.87 -5.17 -44.08
CA GLU A 363 0.83 -5.90 -42.80
C GLU A 363 1.88 -5.36 -41.82
N VAL A 364 1.42 -4.68 -40.76
CA VAL A 364 2.19 -4.36 -39.56
C VAL A 364 2.04 -5.50 -38.56
N VAL A 365 3.15 -5.91 -37.96
CA VAL A 365 3.11 -6.78 -36.78
C VAL A 365 2.55 -5.95 -35.62
N SER A 366 1.38 -6.37 -35.14
CA SER A 366 0.40 -5.69 -34.26
C SER A 366 0.93 -4.97 -33.00
N ASN A 367 0.26 -3.95 -32.44
CA ASN A 367 -0.90 -3.12 -32.85
C ASN A 367 -1.02 -1.83 -31.95
N GLU A 368 -1.89 -0.87 -32.32
CA GLU A 368 -2.36 0.27 -31.49
C GLU A 368 -3.81 0.00 -30.95
N GLN A 369 -4.66 0.84 -30.33
CA GLN A 369 -4.93 2.31 -30.10
C GLN A 369 -5.89 2.36 -28.84
N SER A 370 -6.45 3.41 -28.20
CA SER A 370 -6.45 4.90 -28.05
C SER A 370 -7.50 5.22 -26.92
N GLU A 371 -7.97 6.39 -26.45
CA GLU A 371 -7.70 7.85 -26.28
C GLU A 371 -8.88 8.35 -25.37
N SER A 372 -8.87 9.42 -24.55
CA SER A 372 -7.88 10.36 -23.97
C SER A 372 -8.51 11.11 -22.76
N GLU A 373 -7.69 11.78 -21.91
CA GLU A 373 -8.08 12.87 -20.95
C GLU A 373 -8.96 12.47 -19.73
N ASP A 374 -9.02 13.18 -18.57
CA ASP A 374 -8.80 14.61 -18.21
C ASP A 374 -8.29 14.82 -16.74
N ASP A 375 -8.14 16.10 -16.32
CA ASP A 375 -7.65 16.65 -15.03
C ASP A 375 -8.08 15.98 -13.68
N PHE A 376 -7.22 16.12 -12.65
CA PHE A 376 -7.55 15.89 -11.23
C PHE A 376 -7.19 17.09 -10.31
N GLU A 377 -8.18 17.67 -9.64
CA GLU A 377 -7.98 18.51 -8.45
C GLU A 377 -7.68 17.66 -7.20
N GLU A 378 -6.86 18.17 -6.27
CA GLU A 378 -6.68 17.52 -4.96
C GLU A 378 -7.98 17.58 -4.14
N ALA A 379 -8.56 16.41 -3.86
CA ALA A 379 -9.87 16.30 -3.24
C ALA A 379 -9.87 16.70 -1.74
N LEU A 380 -10.13 17.98 -1.49
CA LEU A 380 -10.44 18.54 -0.17
C LEU A 380 -11.64 17.85 0.49
N HIS A 381 -11.65 17.81 1.83
CA HIS A 381 -12.64 17.14 2.66
C HIS A 381 -13.25 18.12 3.66
N THR A 382 -14.58 18.16 3.75
CA THR A 382 -15.28 18.95 4.77
C THR A 382 -15.36 18.17 6.07
N LEU A 383 -14.83 18.74 7.15
CA LEU A 383 -14.88 18.19 8.50
C LEU A 383 -15.88 18.97 9.37
N CYS A 384 -17.00 18.33 9.68
CA CYS A 384 -18.08 18.90 10.50
C CYS A 384 -17.90 18.52 11.98
N PHE A 385 -17.79 19.52 12.87
CA PHE A 385 -17.72 19.33 14.32
C PHE A 385 -19.12 19.52 14.94
N ASP A 386 -19.96 18.49 14.85
CA ASP A 386 -21.35 18.49 15.34
C ASP A 386 -21.51 17.79 16.72
N GLY A 387 -22.76 17.66 17.20
CA GLY A 387 -23.05 17.02 18.48
C GLY A 387 -22.40 17.69 19.71
N SER A 388 -22.22 16.97 20.81
CA SER A 388 -21.33 17.40 21.90
C SER A 388 -19.89 16.91 21.65
N GLY A 389 -19.73 15.70 21.09
CA GLY A 389 -18.42 15.10 20.81
C GLY A 389 -17.58 15.85 19.79
N GLY A 390 -18.17 16.24 18.65
CA GLY A 390 -17.48 17.07 17.66
C GLY A 390 -17.17 18.45 18.22
N GLY A 391 -18.13 19.13 18.85
CA GLY A 391 -17.89 20.43 19.50
C GLY A 391 -16.74 20.42 20.52
N PHE A 392 -16.67 19.41 21.39
CA PHE A 392 -15.54 19.27 22.31
C PHE A 392 -14.21 19.00 21.58
N SER A 393 -14.23 18.17 20.53
CA SER A 393 -13.06 17.89 19.68
C SER A 393 -12.54 19.17 18.99
N GLY A 394 -13.44 20.02 18.49
CA GLY A 394 -13.11 21.33 17.94
C GLY A 394 -12.56 22.29 18.99
N THR A 395 -13.11 22.25 20.22
CA THR A 395 -12.62 23.05 21.36
C THR A 395 -11.17 22.70 21.72
N LEU A 396 -10.82 21.40 21.73
CA LEU A 396 -9.44 20.94 21.92
C LEU A 396 -8.51 21.50 20.83
N LEU A 397 -8.86 21.33 19.55
CA LEU A 397 -8.03 21.80 18.43
C LEU A 397 -7.84 23.32 18.44
N ARG A 398 -8.90 24.10 18.74
CA ARG A 398 -8.78 25.55 18.96
C ARG A 398 -7.79 25.87 20.07
N SER A 399 -7.96 25.28 21.25
CA SER A 399 -7.13 25.55 22.44
C SER A 399 -5.64 25.24 22.20
N MET A 400 -5.35 24.09 21.57
CA MET A 400 -3.98 23.70 21.17
C MET A 400 -3.35 24.74 20.24
N ILE A 401 -4.06 25.12 19.17
CA ILE A 401 -3.57 26.08 18.16
C ILE A 401 -3.44 27.50 18.74
N GLN A 402 -4.35 27.93 19.62
CA GLN A 402 -4.28 29.22 20.33
C GLN A 402 -3.11 29.30 21.31
N THR A 403 -2.77 28.19 21.96
CA THR A 403 -1.72 28.15 23.01
C THR A 403 -0.32 27.99 22.42
N SER A 404 -0.15 27.15 21.40
CA SER A 404 1.18 26.69 20.94
C SER A 404 1.48 26.97 19.47
N GLY A 405 0.53 27.55 18.72
CA GLY A 405 0.62 27.76 17.27
C GLY A 405 0.35 26.49 16.45
N PRO A 406 -0.15 26.61 15.20
CA PRO A 406 -0.40 25.46 14.34
C PRO A 406 0.90 24.72 13.96
N GLU A 407 2.02 25.43 13.85
CA GLU A 407 3.32 24.89 13.45
C GLU A 407 3.88 23.84 14.42
N MET A 408 3.63 23.95 15.74
CA MET A 408 4.04 22.92 16.71
C MET A 408 3.41 21.56 16.38
N TYR A 409 2.18 21.56 15.87
CA TYR A 409 1.42 20.36 15.54
C TYR A 409 1.55 19.96 14.06
N ARG A 410 2.48 20.58 13.32
CA ARG A 410 2.67 20.42 11.85
C ARG A 410 1.44 20.81 11.01
N ILE A 411 0.55 21.62 11.56
CA ILE A 411 -0.62 22.16 10.86
C ILE A 411 -0.19 23.39 10.05
N SER A 412 -0.71 23.55 8.83
CA SER A 412 -0.39 24.74 8.02
C SER A 412 -0.95 26.02 8.66
N ALA A 413 -0.29 27.16 8.45
CA ALA A 413 -0.80 28.46 8.93
C ALA A 413 -2.15 28.86 8.29
N ALA A 414 -2.53 28.25 7.15
CA ALA A 414 -3.86 28.44 6.56
C ALA A 414 -4.93 27.60 7.29
N THR A 415 -4.65 26.31 7.50
CA THR A 415 -5.50 25.39 8.28
C THR A 415 -5.69 25.87 9.72
N GLY A 416 -4.63 26.43 10.33
CA GLY A 416 -4.70 27.04 11.65
C GLY A 416 -5.72 28.18 11.71
N ARG A 417 -5.70 29.10 10.72
CA ARG A 417 -6.71 30.16 10.63
C ARG A 417 -8.11 29.61 10.36
N GLU A 418 -8.27 28.64 9.46
CA GLU A 418 -9.57 28.01 9.20
C GLU A 418 -10.19 27.41 10.49
N ILE A 419 -9.39 26.74 11.33
CA ILE A 419 -9.86 26.24 12.63
C ILE A 419 -10.22 27.39 13.60
N LEU A 420 -9.43 28.47 13.61
CA LEU A 420 -9.66 29.63 14.48
C LEU A 420 -10.83 30.54 14.05
N ASP A 421 -11.13 30.60 12.75
CA ASP A 421 -12.16 31.46 12.16
C ASP A 421 -13.52 30.76 11.98
N LYS A 422 -13.56 29.42 11.82
CA LYS A 422 -14.78 28.66 11.52
C LYS A 422 -15.43 27.95 12.69
N LEU A 423 -14.63 27.50 13.67
CA LEU A 423 -15.16 26.81 14.85
C LEU A 423 -15.57 27.84 15.91
N ASP A 424 -16.72 27.65 16.54
CA ASP A 424 -17.21 28.54 17.59
C ASP A 424 -16.29 28.56 18.82
N GLU A 425 -16.11 29.72 19.44
CA GLU A 425 -15.17 29.89 20.57
C GLU A 425 -15.70 29.28 21.87
N GLY A 426 -17.02 29.25 22.08
CA GLY A 426 -17.64 28.72 23.30
C GLY A 426 -17.99 27.21 23.24
N SER A 427 -18.16 26.66 22.04
CA SER A 427 -18.62 25.27 21.83
C SER A 427 -17.79 24.46 20.83
N GLY A 428 -16.79 25.05 20.17
CA GLY A 428 -15.92 24.38 19.19
C GLY A 428 -16.64 23.82 17.96
N ARG A 429 -17.93 24.11 17.78
CA ARG A 429 -18.75 23.63 16.67
C ARG A 429 -18.54 24.46 15.41
N GLY A 430 -18.54 23.80 14.26
CA GLY A 430 -18.40 24.44 12.96
C GLY A 430 -18.00 23.45 11.88
N GLU A 431 -17.64 23.95 10.71
CA GLU A 431 -17.20 23.13 9.57
C GLU A 431 -15.92 23.76 9.00
N ILE A 432 -14.91 22.94 8.73
CA ILE A 432 -13.67 23.35 8.06
C ILE A 432 -13.47 22.54 6.78
N VAL A 433 -12.80 23.11 5.79
CA VAL A 433 -12.43 22.41 4.55
C VAL A 433 -10.91 22.25 4.50
N VAL A 434 -10.43 21.00 4.49
CA VAL A 434 -9.00 20.67 4.58
C VAL A 434 -8.65 19.44 3.74
N GLU A 435 -7.38 19.25 3.39
CA GLU A 435 -6.90 18.03 2.72
C GLU A 435 -7.22 16.76 3.52
N ARG A 436 -7.44 15.63 2.84
CA ARG A 436 -7.77 14.34 3.47
C ARG A 436 -6.71 13.88 4.49
N ALA A 437 -5.42 14.06 4.19
CA ALA A 437 -4.32 13.74 5.12
C ALA A 437 -4.34 14.64 6.37
N THR A 438 -4.69 15.92 6.21
CA THR A 438 -4.84 16.88 7.31
C THR A 438 -5.98 16.47 8.26
N VAL A 439 -7.09 15.90 7.78
CA VAL A 439 -8.15 15.37 8.68
C VAL A 439 -7.60 14.29 9.62
N SER A 440 -6.77 13.37 9.11
CA SER A 440 -6.16 12.31 9.92
C SER A 440 -5.27 12.87 11.04
N LEU A 441 -4.48 13.91 10.74
CA LEU A 441 -3.66 14.62 11.73
C LEU A 441 -4.53 15.28 12.81
N LEU A 442 -5.61 15.97 12.43
CA LEU A 442 -6.52 16.61 13.38
C LEU A 442 -7.22 15.60 14.31
N LEU A 443 -7.67 14.46 13.77
CA LEU A 443 -8.30 13.39 14.57
C LEU A 443 -7.30 12.72 15.53
N PHE A 444 -6.05 12.54 15.12
CA PHE A 444 -4.97 12.07 16.01
C PHE A 444 -4.69 13.06 17.14
N LEU A 445 -4.63 14.37 16.83
CA LEU A 445 -4.42 15.44 17.82
C LEU A 445 -5.56 15.55 18.83
N VAL A 446 -6.82 15.33 18.41
CA VAL A 446 -7.97 15.24 19.34
C VAL A 446 -7.83 14.05 20.28
N ALA A 447 -7.41 12.88 19.79
CA ALA A 447 -7.19 11.71 20.64
C ALA A 447 -6.05 11.92 21.65
N GLN A 448 -4.94 12.53 21.21
CA GLN A 448 -3.83 12.92 22.09
C GLN A 448 -4.27 13.94 23.14
N GLY A 449 -4.91 15.04 22.72
CA GLY A 449 -5.38 16.10 23.61
C GLY A 449 -6.39 15.62 24.66
N LEU A 450 -7.16 14.56 24.38
CA LEU A 450 -8.05 13.95 25.37
C LEU A 450 -7.29 13.18 26.47
N LYS A 451 -6.07 12.71 26.18
CA LYS A 451 -5.16 12.02 27.11
C LYS A 451 -4.07 12.91 27.70
N SER A 452 -4.01 14.18 27.32
CA SER A 452 -3.13 15.16 27.94
C SER A 452 -3.62 15.57 29.33
N SER A 453 -2.69 15.99 30.18
CA SER A 453 -3.00 16.63 31.47
C SER A 453 -3.51 18.07 31.30
N VAL A 454 -4.41 18.49 32.17
CA VAL A 454 -4.90 19.87 32.31
C VAL A 454 -4.84 20.31 33.77
N SER A 455 -4.37 21.53 34.01
CA SER A 455 -4.41 22.18 35.33
C SER A 455 -5.80 22.78 35.58
N VAL A 456 -6.51 22.28 36.59
CA VAL A 456 -7.83 22.77 37.01
C VAL A 456 -7.65 23.96 37.96
N ALA A 457 -7.00 25.02 37.45
CA ALA A 457 -6.70 26.24 38.20
C ALA A 457 -7.98 26.92 38.72
N GLU A 458 -7.96 27.48 39.94
CA GLU A 458 -9.16 28.00 40.60
C GLU A 458 -9.88 29.10 39.80
N GLU A 459 -9.13 29.93 39.08
CA GLU A 459 -9.63 30.95 38.15
C GLU A 459 -10.44 30.37 36.97
N ASN A 460 -10.10 29.16 36.50
CA ASN A 460 -10.74 28.49 35.37
C ASN A 460 -11.93 27.62 35.79
N VAL A 461 -12.04 27.22 37.06
CA VAL A 461 -13.14 26.38 37.58
C VAL A 461 -14.52 26.95 37.22
N ALA A 462 -14.72 28.26 37.36
CA ALA A 462 -15.99 28.89 37.03
C ALA A 462 -16.33 28.81 35.53
N ALA A 463 -15.35 28.82 34.63
CA ALA A 463 -15.56 28.62 33.20
C ALA A 463 -15.86 27.15 32.88
N MET A 464 -15.12 26.21 33.50
CA MET A 464 -15.34 24.77 33.33
C MET A 464 -16.72 24.33 33.81
N LEU A 465 -17.18 24.80 34.98
CA LEU A 465 -18.50 24.50 35.53
C LEU A 465 -19.68 25.08 34.72
N ASN A 466 -19.46 26.19 34.01
CA ASN A 466 -20.45 26.76 33.09
C ASN A 466 -20.43 26.12 31.69
N SER A 467 -19.45 25.26 31.39
CA SER A 467 -19.32 24.59 30.10
C SER A 467 -20.34 23.45 29.93
N ALA A 468 -20.70 23.18 28.68
CA ALA A 468 -21.46 21.98 28.33
C ALA A 468 -20.70 20.67 28.59
N TYR A 469 -19.36 20.70 28.67
CA TYR A 469 -18.53 19.49 28.50
C TYR A 469 -17.96 18.86 29.78
N TYR A 470 -17.69 19.64 30.83
CA TYR A 470 -16.99 19.14 32.03
C TYR A 470 -17.95 18.65 33.12
N ASP A 471 -17.59 17.59 33.83
CA ASP A 471 -18.38 17.04 34.95
C ASP A 471 -18.17 17.90 36.21
N PRO A 472 -19.22 18.52 36.77
CA PRO A 472 -19.08 19.38 37.95
C PRO A 472 -18.47 18.71 39.18
N ALA A 473 -18.70 17.41 39.37
CA ALA A 473 -18.13 16.66 40.49
C ALA A 473 -16.65 16.33 40.27
N ALA A 474 -16.24 16.14 39.01
CA ALA A 474 -14.82 15.96 38.68
C ALA A 474 -14.04 17.29 38.76
N VAL A 475 -14.60 18.39 38.26
CA VAL A 475 -13.96 19.72 38.31
C VAL A 475 -13.72 20.16 39.76
N GLU A 476 -14.69 20.02 40.67
CA GLU A 476 -14.48 20.34 42.09
C GLU A 476 -13.56 19.31 42.81
N LYS A 477 -13.52 18.04 42.38
CA LYS A 477 -12.57 17.02 42.89
C LYS A 477 -11.11 17.36 42.57
N PHE A 478 -10.85 17.87 41.36
CA PHE A 478 -9.49 18.15 40.87
C PHE A 478 -9.08 19.63 40.99
N LYS A 479 -9.95 20.50 41.51
CA LYS A 479 -9.70 21.92 41.73
C LYS A 479 -8.36 22.21 42.43
N GLY A 480 -7.55 23.05 41.81
CA GLY A 480 -6.21 23.41 42.29
C GLY A 480 -5.13 22.35 42.03
N ALA A 481 -5.44 21.32 41.24
CA ALA A 481 -4.53 20.24 40.85
C ALA A 481 -4.60 19.96 39.34
N GLU A 482 -3.72 19.07 38.87
CA GLU A 482 -3.76 18.54 37.52
C GLU A 482 -4.64 17.28 37.45
N ALA A 483 -5.28 17.08 36.30
CA ALA A 483 -6.07 15.91 35.95
C ALA A 483 -5.85 15.55 34.47
N LEU A 484 -6.12 14.31 34.08
CA LEU A 484 -6.29 14.01 32.64
C LEU A 484 -7.55 14.71 32.13
N ILE A 485 -7.52 15.18 30.88
CA ILE A 485 -8.70 15.83 30.28
C ILE A 485 -9.91 14.89 30.26
N GLU A 486 -9.73 13.59 29.99
CA GLU A 486 -10.80 12.59 30.10
C GLU A 486 -11.39 12.43 31.53
N ASP A 487 -10.59 12.68 32.58
CA ASP A 487 -11.00 12.51 33.99
C ASP A 487 -11.92 13.64 34.47
N VAL A 488 -12.01 14.76 33.72
CA VAL A 488 -12.85 15.92 34.02
C VAL A 488 -14.00 16.16 33.02
N VAL A 489 -14.04 15.42 31.90
CA VAL A 489 -15.10 15.52 30.88
C VAL A 489 -16.25 14.55 31.17
N LYS A 490 -17.50 14.96 30.88
CA LYS A 490 -18.68 14.13 31.17
C LYS A 490 -18.66 12.82 30.38
N SER A 491 -19.07 11.73 31.03
CA SER A 491 -18.99 10.38 30.45
C SER A 491 -19.93 10.10 29.25
N ASP A 492 -20.88 10.99 28.96
CA ASP A 492 -21.68 10.99 27.73
C ASP A 492 -20.96 11.72 26.59
N VAL A 493 -20.42 12.91 26.86
CA VAL A 493 -19.55 13.67 25.93
C VAL A 493 -18.37 12.82 25.48
N LEU A 494 -17.67 12.12 26.38
CA LEU A 494 -16.58 11.20 26.03
C LEU A 494 -16.99 10.14 24.99
N LYS A 495 -18.19 9.56 25.14
CA LYS A 495 -18.71 8.56 24.19
C LYS A 495 -19.04 9.18 22.84
N GLU A 496 -19.51 10.43 22.82
CA GLU A 496 -19.69 11.17 21.57
C GLU A 496 -18.36 11.57 20.92
N VAL A 497 -17.31 11.91 21.69
CA VAL A 497 -15.95 12.15 21.14
C VAL A 497 -15.42 10.86 20.48
N TYR A 498 -15.54 9.71 21.16
CA TYR A 498 -15.14 8.42 20.57
C TYR A 498 -15.97 8.11 19.32
N SER A 499 -17.28 8.33 19.35
CA SER A 499 -18.17 8.17 18.19
C SER A 499 -17.77 9.07 17.03
N PHE A 500 -17.43 10.34 17.28
CA PHE A 500 -16.93 11.29 16.30
C PHE A 500 -15.61 10.78 15.67
N LEU A 501 -14.59 10.46 16.48
CA LEU A 501 -13.31 9.94 16.00
C LEU A 501 -13.47 8.67 15.14
N PHE A 502 -14.26 7.69 15.60
CA PHE A 502 -14.49 6.42 14.89
C PHE A 502 -15.49 6.50 13.71
N LYS A 503 -16.27 7.57 13.60
CA LYS A 503 -17.15 7.85 12.45
C LYS A 503 -16.38 8.60 11.36
N THR A 504 -15.63 9.63 11.74
CA THR A 504 -14.89 10.49 10.80
C THR A 504 -13.67 9.77 10.21
N SER A 505 -12.98 8.91 10.96
CA SER A 505 -11.95 8.02 10.38
C SER A 505 -12.47 7.18 9.22
N LYS A 506 -13.70 6.66 9.32
CA LYS A 506 -14.33 5.84 8.27
C LYS A 506 -14.66 6.62 7.00
N SER A 507 -14.94 7.92 7.08
CA SER A 507 -15.20 8.75 5.89
C SER A 507 -13.94 9.15 5.12
N LEU A 508 -12.74 8.82 5.61
CA LEU A 508 -11.46 9.05 4.90
C LEU A 508 -11.06 7.87 3.97
N GLY A 509 -11.79 6.75 4.03
CA GLY A 509 -11.51 5.52 3.28
C GLY A 509 -10.66 4.51 4.07
N PRO A 510 -10.53 3.25 3.60
CA PRO A 510 -10.06 2.14 4.42
C PRO A 510 -8.65 2.29 5.00
N LEU A 511 -7.68 2.73 4.18
CA LEU A 511 -6.28 2.91 4.57
C LEU A 511 -6.14 3.89 5.75
N TYR A 512 -6.71 5.08 5.60
CA TYR A 512 -6.74 6.08 6.66
C TYR A 512 -7.58 5.63 7.85
N ASN A 513 -8.70 4.93 7.62
CA ASN A 513 -9.51 4.40 8.72
C ASN A 513 -8.71 3.44 9.60
N ASP A 514 -8.12 2.39 9.04
CA ASP A 514 -7.58 1.29 9.84
C ASP A 514 -6.29 1.69 10.56
N MET A 515 -5.43 2.49 9.91
CA MET A 515 -4.26 3.10 10.56
C MET A 515 -4.67 4.05 11.69
N LEU A 516 -5.61 4.96 11.43
CA LEU A 516 -6.01 5.98 12.38
C LEU A 516 -6.84 5.41 13.53
N GLN A 517 -7.72 4.43 13.28
CA GLN A 517 -8.45 3.72 14.34
C GLN A 517 -7.52 2.88 15.20
N ALA A 518 -6.43 2.32 14.65
CA ALA A 518 -5.42 1.63 15.45
C ALA A 518 -4.68 2.61 16.38
N GLU A 519 -4.17 3.74 15.88
CA GLU A 519 -3.49 4.73 16.74
C GLU A 519 -4.43 5.43 17.72
N ILE A 520 -5.62 5.85 17.28
CA ILE A 520 -6.64 6.40 18.18
C ILE A 520 -7.02 5.37 19.24
N SER A 521 -7.19 4.08 18.91
CA SER A 521 -7.49 3.06 19.93
C SER A 521 -6.32 2.82 20.89
N LYS A 522 -5.07 2.86 20.41
CA LYS A 522 -3.88 2.78 21.28
C LYS A 522 -3.86 3.93 22.29
N ILE A 523 -4.04 5.17 21.82
CA ILE A 523 -4.08 6.37 22.67
C ILE A 523 -5.26 6.28 23.64
N LEU A 524 -6.48 6.02 23.15
CA LEU A 524 -7.69 6.04 23.96
C LEU A 524 -7.76 4.92 25.02
N PHE A 525 -7.09 3.79 24.79
CA PHE A 525 -7.16 2.61 25.67
C PHE A 525 -5.81 2.19 26.29
N SER A 526 -4.74 2.98 26.15
CA SER A 526 -3.49 2.78 26.91
C SER A 526 -3.67 3.08 28.40
N GLN A 527 -3.00 2.30 29.25
CA GLN A 527 -2.95 2.53 30.72
C GLN A 527 -1.72 3.35 31.16
N SER A 528 -0.85 3.76 30.23
CA SER A 528 0.26 4.67 30.45
C SER A 528 -0.15 6.10 30.10
N LEU A 529 0.13 7.05 30.99
CA LEU A 529 0.07 8.47 30.61
C LEU A 529 1.07 8.74 29.48
N ILE A 530 0.67 9.63 28.58
CA ILE A 530 1.57 10.32 27.66
C ILE A 530 1.83 11.68 28.32
N GLU A 531 3.10 11.99 28.60
CA GLU A 531 3.53 13.27 29.20
C GLU A 531 3.48 14.43 28.19
#